data_AF-M1UXX3-F1
#
_entry.id   AF-M1UXX3-F1
#
_cell.length_a   1.000
_cell.length_b   1.000
_cell.length_c   1.000
_cell.angle_alpha   90.00
_cell.angle_beta   90.00
_cell.angle_gamma   90.00
#
_symmetry.space_group_name_H-M   'P 1'
#
loop_
_entity.id
_entity.type
_entity.pdbx_description
1 polymer ?
#
loop_
_entity_poly.entity_id
_entity_poly.type
_entity_poly.pdbx_seq_one_letter_code
_entity_poly.pdbx_strand_id
1 'polypeptide(L)' 'MTEIPEEKWQPPLVVKITTQMTMEHRKMIDELSRETGKKPWQLIRDALDYTYLHKKPED' A
#
# COMPACT_ATOMS: atom_id res chain seq x y z
N MET A 1 -38.67 -18.61 -3.06
CA MET A 1 -37.53 -17.83 -2.55
C MET A 1 -36.36 -18.17 -3.44
N THR A 2 -35.90 -17.23 -4.25
CA THR A 2 -34.80 -17.48 -5.18
C THR A 2 -33.51 -17.23 -4.42
N GLU A 3 -32.75 -18.29 -4.15
CA GLU A 3 -31.45 -18.21 -3.48
C GLU A 3 -30.50 -17.40 -4.38
N ILE A 4 -30.13 -16.21 -3.94
CA ILE A 4 -29.08 -15.42 -4.58
C ILE A 4 -27.77 -16.10 -4.17
N PRO A 5 -26.93 -16.57 -5.10
CA PRO A 5 -25.66 -17.17 -4.74
C PRO A 5 -24.83 -16.12 -3.99
N GLU A 6 -24.41 -16.44 -2.76
CA GLU A 6 -23.38 -15.68 -2.07
C GLU A 6 -22.06 -15.87 -2.83
N GLU A 7 -21.88 -15.05 -3.85
CA GLU A 7 -20.60 -14.93 -4.54
C GLU A 7 -19.61 -14.33 -3.54
N LYS A 8 -18.90 -15.22 -2.82
CA LYS A 8 -17.89 -14.84 -1.84
C LYS A 8 -16.85 -13.99 -2.55
N TRP A 9 -16.90 -12.70 -2.29
CA TRP A 9 -15.93 -11.74 -2.81
C TRP A 9 -14.53 -12.24 -2.49
N GLN A 10 -13.75 -12.53 -3.53
CA GLN A 10 -12.33 -12.83 -3.38
C GLN A 10 -11.54 -11.56 -3.65
N PRO A 11 -10.67 -11.13 -2.72
CA PRO A 11 -9.82 -9.99 -2.99
C PRO A 11 -8.94 -10.30 -4.20
N PRO A 12 -8.79 -9.36 -5.14
CA PRO A 12 -7.87 -9.55 -6.25
C PRO A 12 -6.44 -9.75 -5.72
N LEU A 13 -5.72 -10.68 -6.33
CA LEU A 13 -4.32 -11.01 -5.99
C LEU A 13 -3.38 -9.80 -5.98
N VAL A 14 -3.72 -8.76 -6.75
CA VAL A 14 -2.98 -7.49 -6.81
C VAL A 14 -3.97 -6.34 -6.90
N VAL A 15 -3.92 -5.41 -5.94
CA VAL A 15 -4.63 -4.13 -6.00
C VAL A 15 -3.67 -3.07 -6.53
N LYS A 16 -4.08 -2.34 -7.58
CA LYS A 16 -3.35 -1.16 -8.05
C LYS A 16 -3.89 0.08 -7.34
N ILE A 17 -3.01 0.83 -6.68
CA ILE A 17 -3.34 2.08 -6.01
C ILE A 17 -2.65 3.21 -6.75
N THR A 18 -3.44 4.18 -7.23
CA THR A 18 -2.93 5.43 -7.79
C THR A 18 -3.15 6.54 -6.77
N THR A 19 -2.09 7.22 -6.36
CA THR A 19 -2.16 8.33 -5.41
C THR A 19 -1.57 9.60 -6.02
N GLN A 20 -2.14 10.74 -5.66
CA GLN A 20 -1.54 12.04 -5.91
C GLN A 20 -0.58 12.37 -4.78
N MET A 21 0.53 13.05 -5.09
CA MET A 21 1.48 13.55 -4.10
C MET A 21 2.15 14.81 -4.62
N THR A 22 2.72 15.62 -3.72
CA THR A 22 3.47 16.81 -4.10
C THR A 22 4.77 16.43 -4.82
N MET A 23 5.29 17.36 -5.63
CA MET A 23 6.58 17.19 -6.30
C MET A 23 7.75 17.04 -5.32
N GLU A 24 7.67 17.71 -4.17
CA GLU A 24 8.67 17.61 -3.11
C GLU A 24 8.72 16.19 -2.53
N HIS A 25 7.58 15.63 -2.12
CA HIS A 25 7.52 14.25 -1.62
C HIS A 25 7.98 13.25 -2.68
N ARG A 26 7.68 13.50 -3.96
CA ARG A 26 8.19 12.64 -5.04
C ARG A 26 9.72 12.65 -5.13
N LYS A 27 10.36 13.83 -5.03
CA LYS A 27 11.82 13.94 -5.03
C LYS A 27 12.44 13.19 -3.85
N MET A 28 11.87 13.34 -2.65
CA MET A 28 12.34 12.62 -1.47
C MET A 28 12.29 11.10 -1.66
N ILE A 29 11.21 10.57 -2.24
CA ILE A 29 11.09 9.12 -2.53
C ILE A 29 12.15 8.68 -3.56
N ASP A 30 12.40 9.49 -4.60
CA ASP A 30 13.39 9.18 -5.61
C ASP A 30 14.83 9.21 -5.04
N GLU A 31 15.13 10.12 -4.11
CA GLU A 31 16.40 10.17 -3.37
C GLU A 31 16.58 8.94 -2.48
N LEU A 32 15.59 8.61 -1.65
CA LEU A 32 15.59 7.40 -0.82
C LEU A 32 15.72 6.12 -1.65
N SER A 33 15.11 6.08 -2.84
CA SER A 33 15.22 4.97 -3.77
C SER A 33 16.67 4.75 -4.22
N ARG A 34 17.43 5.83 -4.46
CA ARG A 34 18.85 5.75 -4.82
C ARG A 34 19.72 5.32 -3.66
N GLU A 35 19.46 5.83 -2.46
CA GLU A 35 20.25 5.50 -1.26
C GLU A 35 20.07 4.04 -0.82
N THR A 36 18.84 3.53 -0.91
CA THR A 36 18.49 2.19 -0.41
C THR A 36 18.54 1.10 -1.50
N GLY A 37 18.62 1.49 -2.77
CA GLY A 37 18.46 0.58 -3.92
C GLY A 37 17.06 -0.01 -4.09
N LYS A 38 16.08 0.41 -3.27
CA LYS A 38 14.69 -0.05 -3.34
C LYS A 38 13.91 0.72 -4.40
N LYS A 39 12.92 0.09 -5.02
CA LYS A 39 11.99 0.77 -5.92
C LYS A 39 11.02 1.66 -5.13
N PRO A 40 10.53 2.79 -5.71
CA PRO A 40 9.60 3.70 -5.04
C PRO A 40 8.36 3.01 -4.41
N TRP A 41 7.76 2.04 -5.10
CA TRP A 41 6.59 1.32 -4.57
C TRP A 41 6.92 0.46 -3.34
N GLN A 42 8.15 -0.05 -3.22
CA GLN A 42 8.58 -0.82 -2.05
C GLN A 42 8.71 0.11 -0.85
N LEU A 43 9.25 1.31 -1.04
CA LEU A 43 9.31 2.33 0.01
C LEU A 43 7.92 2.76 0.49
N ILE A 44 6.99 2.93 -0.46
CA ILE A 44 5.58 3.24 -0.12
C ILE A 44 4.94 2.08 0.63
N ARG A 45 5.16 0.83 0.20
CA ARG A 45 4.68 -0.36 0.91
C ARG A 45 5.25 -0.44 2.32
N ASP A 46 6.56 -0.28 2.49
CA ASP A 46 7.22 -0.31 3.81
C ASP A 46 6.63 0.77 4.74
N ALA A 47 6.32 1.96 4.23
CA ALA A 47 5.68 3.03 4.99
C ALA A 47 4.21 2.69 5.37
N LEU A 48 3.45 2.04 4.48
CA LEU A 48 2.10 1.57 4.76
C LEU A 48 2.13 0.44 5.80
N ASP A 49 3.02 -0.54 5.63
CA ASP A 49 3.22 -1.64 6.56
C ASP A 49 3.65 -1.09 7.94
N TYR A 50 4.54 -0.10 7.99
CA TYR A 50 4.89 0.60 9.22
C TYR A 50 3.66 1.28 9.87
N THR A 51 2.88 2.00 9.08
CA THR A 51 1.74 2.80 9.59
C THR A 51 0.57 1.94 10.06
N TYR A 52 0.23 0.88 9.32
CA TYR A 52 -0.98 0.09 9.53
C TYR A 52 -0.73 -1.24 10.21
N LEU A 53 0.45 -1.86 10.05
CA LEU A 53 0.75 -3.16 10.69
C LEU A 53 1.43 -3.01 12.06
N HIS A 54 1.94 -1.81 12.42
CA HIS A 54 2.46 -1.56 13.78
C HIS A 54 1.39 -1.05 14.75
N LYS A 55 0.12 -0.96 14.32
CA LYS A 55 -1.02 -0.75 15.21
C LYS A 55 -1.76 -2.05 15.48
N LYS A 56 -1.17 -2.85 16.38
CA LYS A 56 -1.91 -3.42 17.50
C LYS A 56 -1.20 -3.02 18.79
N PRO A 57 -1.61 -1.94 19.47
CA PRO A 57 -1.81 -2.10 20.90
C PRO A 57 -3.02 -3.03 21.05
N GLU A 58 -2.79 -4.22 21.62
CA GLU A 58 -3.83 -4.76 22.48
C GLU A 58 -3.97 -3.76 23.63
N ASP A 59 -5.05 -2.98 23.60
CA ASP A 59 -5.77 -2.40 24.75
C ASP A 59 -7.04 -1.68 24.26
#